data_AF-A0A5N6T7M3-F1
#
_entry.id   AF-A0A5N6T7M3-F1
#
_cell.length_a   1.000
_cell.length_b   1.000
_cell.length_c   1.000
_cell.angle_alpha   90.00
_cell.angle_beta   90.00
_cell.angle_gamma   90.00
#
_symmetry.space_group_name_H-M   'P 1'
#
loop_
_entity.id
_entity.type
_entity.pdbx_description
1 polymer ?
#
loop_
_entity_poly.entity_id
_entity_poly.type
_entity_poly.pdbx_seq_one_letter_code
_entity_poly.pdbx_strand_id
1 'polypeptide(L)'
;MPPRVRPLIDGSVKPFFLWCMHCQRRCAGKYTQTTDRPFEIDCHFSGKGGILCHRCSGDSTACESVAPGMLGNGWDYSHILRWAAGFWDMCEDDEDENEWPEKVRISVASALKNLNSAFNTTERLHRRAHALISDDHEVMATYRAFVEQRRRLLDQLSVPDEYEDEKEWDSYESSRLLRLLPGDPGYILWMVALRVFRRAIEDAINNHVVLLGLDEAKICEMGDRILGLFPVECEEV
;
A
#
# COMPACT_ATOMS: atom_id res chain seq x y z
N MET A 1 5.81 -19.18 -24.92
CA MET A 1 6.07 -17.83 -24.37
C MET A 1 7.50 -17.81 -23.84
N PRO A 2 8.35 -16.87 -24.27
CA PRO A 2 9.66 -16.72 -23.62
C PRO A 2 9.45 -16.37 -22.14
N PRO A 3 10.26 -16.91 -21.21
CA PRO A 3 10.17 -16.55 -19.80
C PRO A 3 10.43 -15.04 -19.66
N ARG A 4 9.58 -14.34 -18.89
CA ARG A 4 9.79 -12.94 -18.54
C ARG A 4 10.98 -12.85 -17.58
N VAL A 5 12.19 -12.74 -18.11
CA VAL A 5 13.40 -12.51 -17.31
C VAL A 5 13.49 -11.00 -17.04
N ARG A 6 13.51 -10.60 -15.76
CA ARG A 6 13.78 -9.20 -15.40
C ARG A 6 15.23 -8.85 -15.75
N PRO A 7 15.53 -7.58 -16.11
CA PRO A 7 16.91 -7.12 -16.28
C PRO A 7 17.75 -7.46 -15.03
N LEU A 8 18.95 -7.98 -15.25
CA LEU A 8 19.88 -8.33 -14.18
C LEU A 8 20.40 -7.03 -13.55
N ILE A 9 20.07 -6.80 -12.28
CA ILE A 9 20.60 -5.69 -11.48
C ILE A 9 21.57 -6.30 -10.47
N ASP A 10 22.77 -5.74 -10.33
CA ASP A 10 23.68 -6.15 -9.26
C ASP A 10 23.11 -5.72 -7.90
N GLY A 11 22.62 -6.68 -7.11
CA GLY A 11 22.10 -6.45 -5.76
C GLY A 11 20.72 -7.05 -5.48
N SER A 12 20.19 -6.79 -4.29
CA SER A 12 18.80 -7.10 -3.94
C SER A 12 17.91 -5.88 -4.20
N VAL A 13 16.77 -6.07 -4.86
CA VAL A 13 15.82 -5.00 -5.13
C VAL A 13 14.62 -5.13 -4.18
N LYS A 14 14.36 -4.08 -3.39
CA LYS A 14 13.12 -3.93 -2.62
C LYS A 14 12.09 -3.24 -3.52
N PRO A 15 11.00 -3.91 -3.90
CA PRO A 15 10.03 -3.31 -4.79
C PRO A 15 9.07 -2.42 -3.99
N PHE A 16 8.77 -1.23 -4.52
CA PHE A 16 7.76 -0.35 -3.93
C PHE A 16 6.37 -0.99 -3.95
N PHE A 17 6.02 -1.56 -5.08
CA PHE A 17 4.79 -2.30 -5.36
C PHE A 17 5.15 -3.68 -5.94
N LEU A 18 4.22 -4.66 -5.94
CA LEU A 18 4.50 -6.07 -6.30
C LEU A 18 5.38 -6.84 -5.29
N TRP A 19 5.38 -6.41 -4.04
CA TRP A 19 5.83 -7.24 -2.93
C TRP A 19 4.92 -8.48 -2.75
N CYS A 20 5.43 -9.49 -2.05
CA CYS A 20 4.72 -10.75 -1.82
C CYS A 20 3.83 -10.69 -0.57
N MET A 21 2.60 -11.22 -0.64
CA MET A 21 1.67 -11.36 0.49
C MET A 21 2.26 -12.17 1.65
N HIS A 22 3.13 -13.16 1.39
CA HIS A 22 3.86 -13.84 2.47
C HIS A 22 4.76 -12.89 3.26
N CYS A 23 5.45 -11.96 2.58
CA CYS A 23 6.27 -10.95 3.24
C CYS A 23 5.40 -9.94 4.00
N GLN A 24 4.31 -9.45 3.40
CA GLN A 24 3.40 -8.52 4.06
C GLN A 24 2.79 -9.14 5.33
N ARG A 25 2.26 -10.37 5.25
CA ARG A 25 1.65 -11.06 6.40
C ARG A 25 2.67 -11.30 7.51
N ARG A 26 3.91 -11.66 7.15
CA ARG A 26 4.99 -11.85 8.13
C ARG A 26 5.42 -10.53 8.79
N CYS A 27 5.58 -9.46 8.02
CA CYS A 27 5.88 -8.14 8.58
C CYS A 27 4.75 -7.68 9.49
N ALA A 28 3.49 -7.80 9.05
CA ALA A 28 2.31 -7.42 9.81
C ALA A 28 2.20 -8.20 11.13
N GLY A 29 2.49 -9.51 11.11
CA GLY A 29 2.50 -10.33 12.32
C GLY A 29 3.59 -9.97 13.33
N LYS A 30 4.68 -9.33 12.89
CA LYS A 30 5.77 -8.85 13.74
C LYS A 30 5.62 -7.39 14.16
N TYR A 31 4.70 -6.65 13.54
CA TYR A 31 4.53 -5.23 13.79
C TYR A 31 3.72 -5.01 15.07
N THR A 32 4.34 -4.42 16.09
CA THR A 32 3.68 -4.10 17.35
C THR A 32 3.33 -2.61 17.39
N GLN A 33 2.31 -2.25 18.18
CA GLN A 33 1.87 -0.85 18.33
C GLN A 33 2.91 0.03 19.05
N THR A 34 3.88 -0.59 19.71
CA THR A 34 4.98 0.07 20.42
C THR A 34 6.24 0.17 19.56
N THR A 35 6.15 -0.20 18.28
CA THR A 35 7.30 -0.17 17.38
C THR A 35 7.51 1.27 16.94
N ASP A 36 8.57 1.90 17.42
CA ASP A 36 8.91 3.28 17.04
C ASP A 36 9.62 3.35 15.68
N ARG A 37 8.95 2.83 14.65
CA ARG A 37 9.39 2.91 13.25
C ARG A 37 8.18 2.69 12.34
N PRO A 38 8.25 3.16 11.09
CA PRO A 38 7.19 2.92 10.14
C PRO A 38 7.02 1.43 9.84
N PHE A 39 5.81 1.06 9.41
CA PHE A 39 5.57 -0.27 8.90
C PHE A 39 6.19 -0.42 7.52
N GLU A 40 7.06 -1.42 7.37
CA GLU A 40 7.68 -1.72 6.09
C GLU A 40 7.49 -3.18 5.68
N ILE A 41 7.19 -3.37 4.40
CA ILE A 41 7.14 -4.69 3.79
C ILE A 41 8.56 -5.05 3.33
N ASP A 42 9.24 -5.82 4.17
CA ASP A 42 10.59 -6.32 3.94
C ASP A 42 10.57 -7.50 2.95
N CYS A 43 10.37 -7.16 1.67
CA CYS A 43 10.36 -8.07 0.53
C CYS A 43 11.48 -7.69 -0.43
N HIS A 44 12.43 -8.60 -0.66
CA HIS A 44 13.59 -8.35 -1.53
C HIS A 44 13.66 -9.41 -2.61
N PHE A 45 13.87 -8.99 -3.85
CA PHE A 45 14.11 -9.89 -4.98
C PHE A 45 15.60 -9.95 -5.28
N SER A 46 16.09 -11.15 -5.63
CA SER A 46 17.44 -11.30 -6.17
C SER A 46 17.52 -10.62 -7.52
N GLY A 47 18.46 -9.69 -7.68
CA GLY A 47 18.73 -9.04 -8.95
C GLY A 47 19.23 -9.99 -10.04
N LYS A 48 19.53 -11.27 -9.72
CA LYS A 48 19.89 -12.32 -10.68
C LYS A 48 18.69 -12.95 -11.42
N GLY A 49 17.59 -12.21 -11.58
CA GLY A 49 16.42 -12.67 -12.33
C GLY A 49 15.56 -13.73 -11.61
N GLY A 50 15.67 -13.83 -10.28
CA GLY A 50 14.85 -14.74 -9.48
C GLY A 50 13.38 -14.35 -9.52
N ILE A 51 12.49 -15.30 -9.84
CA ILE A 51 11.03 -15.10 -9.81
C ILE A 51 10.53 -14.97 -8.36
N LEU A 52 11.26 -15.57 -7.41
CA LEU A 52 10.92 -15.57 -5.99
C LEU A 52 11.67 -14.46 -5.24
N CYS A 53 11.01 -13.87 -4.25
CA CYS A 53 11.68 -13.04 -3.26
C CYS A 53 12.62 -13.92 -2.40
N HIS A 54 13.63 -13.30 -1.78
CA HIS A 54 14.65 -13.95 -0.96
C HIS A 54 14.05 -14.88 0.10
N ARG A 55 12.96 -14.43 0.74
CA ARG A 55 12.27 -15.21 1.78
C ARG A 55 11.61 -16.45 1.21
N CYS A 56 10.76 -16.31 0.19
CA CYS A 56 10.08 -17.43 -0.45
C CYS A 56 11.06 -18.40 -1.10
N SER A 57 12.18 -17.91 -1.64
CA SER A 57 13.28 -18.75 -2.13
C SER A 57 13.89 -19.60 -1.00
N GLY A 58 14.17 -19.00 0.16
CA GLY A 58 14.68 -19.73 1.33
C GLY A 58 13.70 -20.76 1.87
N ASP A 59 12.41 -20.43 1.86
CA ASP A 59 11.33 -21.30 2.34
C ASP A 59 10.88 -22.34 1.27
N SER A 60 11.48 -22.35 0.07
CA SER A 60 11.08 -23.21 -1.05
C SER A 60 9.60 -23.12 -1.42
N THR A 61 9.02 -21.93 -1.30
CA THR A 61 7.60 -21.65 -1.58
C THR A 61 7.45 -20.65 -2.73
N ALA A 62 6.34 -20.73 -3.46
CA ALA A 62 6.02 -19.72 -4.46
C ALA A 62 5.70 -18.37 -3.79
N CYS A 63 6.05 -17.26 -4.46
CA CYS A 63 5.57 -15.95 -4.04
C CYS A 63 4.08 -15.80 -4.38
N GLU A 64 3.31 -15.34 -3.41
CA GLU A 64 1.93 -14.94 -3.60
C GLU A 64 1.90 -13.42 -3.82
N SER A 65 1.56 -12.96 -5.03
CA SER A 65 1.33 -11.53 -5.28
C SER A 65 -0.02 -11.09 -4.73
N VAL A 66 -0.25 -9.77 -4.61
CA VAL A 66 -1.62 -9.26 -4.48
C VAL A 66 -2.44 -9.74 -5.68
N ALA A 67 -3.69 -10.16 -5.43
CA ALA A 67 -4.53 -10.71 -6.48
C ALA A 67 -4.70 -9.71 -7.65
N PRO A 68 -4.50 -10.13 -8.92
CA PRO A 68 -4.53 -9.24 -10.09
C PRO A 68 -5.72 -8.29 -10.24
N GLY A 69 -6.90 -8.70 -9.78
CA GLY A 69 -8.14 -7.91 -9.79
C GLY A 69 -8.22 -6.79 -8.77
N MET A 70 -7.25 -6.69 -7.85
CA MET A 70 -7.16 -5.63 -6.83
C MET A 70 -5.74 -5.07 -6.71
N LEU A 71 -4.93 -5.18 -7.77
CA LEU A 71 -3.55 -4.70 -7.79
C LEU A 71 -3.46 -3.19 -7.53
N GLY A 72 -4.44 -2.40 -7.98
CA GLY A 72 -4.55 -0.97 -7.70
C GLY A 72 -4.72 -0.69 -6.21
N ASN A 73 -5.51 -1.50 -5.48
CA ASN A 73 -5.58 -1.37 -4.03
C ASN A 73 -4.22 -1.67 -3.36
N GLY A 74 -3.45 -2.60 -3.91
CA GLY A 74 -2.08 -2.88 -3.46
C GLY A 74 -1.11 -1.73 -3.73
N TRP A 75 -1.29 -1.02 -4.83
CA TRP A 75 -0.56 0.20 -5.17
C TRP A 75 -0.90 1.34 -4.20
N ASP A 76 -2.19 1.60 -4.00
CA ASP A 76 -2.71 2.58 -3.04
C ASP A 76 -2.16 2.31 -1.63
N TYR A 77 -2.19 1.05 -1.20
CA TYR A 77 -1.64 0.65 0.08
C TYR A 77 -0.12 0.90 0.17
N SER A 78 0.66 0.60 -0.88
CA SER A 78 2.09 0.96 -0.93
C SER A 78 2.34 2.46 -0.80
N HIS A 79 1.54 3.31 -1.46
CA HIS A 79 1.64 4.76 -1.31
C HIS A 79 1.28 5.22 0.11
N ILE A 80 0.24 4.66 0.73
CA ILE A 80 -0.11 4.97 2.13
C ILE A 80 1.05 4.62 3.06
N LEU A 81 1.72 3.48 2.86
CA LEU A 81 2.88 3.11 3.67
C LEU A 81 4.06 4.08 3.49
N ARG A 82 4.35 4.50 2.24
CA ARG A 82 5.39 5.51 1.95
C ARG A 82 5.05 6.85 2.60
N TRP A 83 3.82 7.33 2.44
CA TRP A 83 3.35 8.56 3.06
C TRP A 83 3.44 8.49 4.59
N ALA A 84 2.99 7.39 5.18
CA ALA A 84 3.03 7.22 6.63
C ALA A 84 4.46 7.14 7.19
N ALA A 85 5.45 6.75 6.39
CA ALA A 85 6.86 6.79 6.80
C ALA A 85 7.36 8.21 7.08
N GLY A 86 6.78 9.24 6.46
CA GLY A 86 7.10 10.64 6.73
C GLY A 86 6.80 11.10 8.17
N PHE A 87 6.04 10.33 8.96
CA PHE A 87 5.91 10.61 10.40
C PHE A 87 7.16 10.27 11.21
N TRP A 88 8.11 9.54 10.61
CA TRP A 88 9.41 9.17 11.20
C TRP A 88 10.60 9.78 10.46
N ASP A 89 10.44 10.20 9.20
CA ASP A 89 11.50 10.82 8.39
C ASP A 89 11.29 12.34 8.30
N MET A 90 12.10 13.11 9.02
CA MET A 90 12.22 14.57 8.86
C MET A 90 13.70 14.99 8.98
N CYS A 91 14.51 14.65 7.98
CA CYS A 91 15.85 15.19 7.77
C CYS A 91 15.81 16.10 6.54
N GLU A 92 15.37 17.35 6.68
CA GLU A 92 15.73 18.36 5.67
C GLU A 92 16.29 19.67 6.23
N ASP A 93 16.19 19.95 7.53
CA ASP A 93 16.92 21.07 8.14
C ASP A 93 17.35 20.69 9.56
N ASP A 94 18.60 21.02 9.94
CA ASP A 94 19.33 20.67 11.18
C ASP A 94 18.69 21.18 12.51
N GLU A 95 17.37 21.37 12.56
CA GLU A 95 16.63 21.73 13.78
C GLU A 95 15.78 20.53 14.25
N ASP A 96 16.19 19.93 15.38
CA ASP A 96 15.51 18.90 16.19
C ASP A 96 14.05 19.27 16.59
N GLU A 97 13.48 20.38 16.11
CA GLU A 97 12.17 20.92 16.49
C GLU A 97 10.98 20.32 15.72
N ASN A 98 11.21 19.48 14.70
CA ASN A 98 10.16 18.93 13.82
C ASN A 98 9.89 17.42 13.96
N GLU A 99 10.43 16.74 14.99
CA GLU A 99 10.10 15.33 15.23
C GLU A 99 8.66 15.19 15.76
N TRP A 100 7.82 14.39 15.08
CA TRP A 100 6.50 14.05 15.60
C TRP A 100 6.65 13.37 16.96
N PRO A 101 5.89 13.82 17.99
CA PRO A 101 6.00 13.23 19.31
C PRO A 101 5.73 11.73 19.25
N GLU A 102 6.42 10.97 20.12
CA GLU A 102 6.25 9.52 20.25
C GLU A 102 4.77 9.12 20.34
N LYS A 103 3.94 9.91 21.04
CA LYS A 103 2.50 9.66 21.13
C LYS A 103 1.79 9.68 19.77
N VAL A 104 2.13 10.62 18.89
CA VAL A 104 1.61 10.67 17.52
C VAL A 104 2.11 9.46 16.74
N ARG A 105 3.41 9.17 16.78
CA ARG A 105 4.03 8.04 16.09
C ARG A 105 3.40 6.69 16.52
N ILE A 106 3.12 6.51 17.81
CA ILE A 106 2.39 5.34 18.35
C ILE A 106 0.95 5.26 17.80
N SER A 107 0.23 6.39 17.74
CA SER A 107 -1.11 6.43 17.15
C SER A 107 -1.10 6.06 15.67
N VAL A 108 -0.15 6.59 14.90
CA VAL A 108 0.06 6.23 13.49
C VAL A 108 0.42 4.75 13.35
N ALA A 109 1.33 4.22 14.17
CA ALA A 109 1.69 2.81 14.16
C ALA A 109 0.49 1.90 14.47
N SER A 110 -0.36 2.30 15.41
CA SER A 110 -1.61 1.57 15.71
C SER A 110 -2.59 1.59 14.53
N ALA A 111 -2.75 2.75 13.88
CA ALA A 111 -3.57 2.88 12.69
C ALA A 111 -3.04 2.02 11.53
N LEU A 112 -1.73 2.03 11.29
CA LEU A 112 -1.07 1.19 10.29
C LEU A 112 -1.29 -0.30 10.56
N LYS A 113 -1.18 -0.75 11.81
CA LYS A 113 -1.47 -2.15 12.18
C LYS A 113 -2.89 -2.56 11.77
N ASN A 114 -3.87 -1.70 12.02
CA ASN A 114 -5.26 -1.95 11.63
C ASN A 114 -5.44 -1.96 10.11
N LEU A 115 -4.83 -1.00 9.40
CA LEU A 115 -4.83 -0.93 7.94
C LEU A 115 -4.21 -2.19 7.31
N ASN A 116 -3.07 -2.64 7.81
CA ASN A 116 -2.37 -3.84 7.35
C ASN A 116 -3.24 -5.11 7.48
N SER A 117 -3.95 -5.21 8.61
CA SER A 117 -4.88 -6.31 8.87
C SER A 117 -6.08 -6.27 7.93
N ALA A 118 -6.64 -5.08 7.72
CA ALA A 118 -7.77 -4.86 6.81
C ALA A 118 -7.40 -5.15 5.35
N PHE A 119 -6.22 -4.72 4.89
CA PHE A 119 -5.72 -5.02 3.55
C PHE A 119 -5.59 -6.54 3.34
N ASN A 120 -4.92 -7.24 4.26
CA ASN A 120 -4.77 -8.70 4.19
C ASN A 120 -6.12 -9.43 4.23
N THR A 121 -7.08 -8.95 5.03
CA THR A 121 -8.42 -9.55 5.09
C THR A 121 -9.20 -9.31 3.79
N THR A 122 -9.12 -8.11 3.23
CA THR A 122 -9.70 -7.76 1.93
C THR A 122 -9.16 -8.68 0.83
N GLU A 123 -7.85 -8.85 0.78
CA GLU A 123 -7.17 -9.69 -0.20
C GLU A 123 -7.61 -11.17 -0.11
N ARG A 124 -7.72 -11.68 1.12
CA ARG A 124 -8.23 -13.04 1.37
C ARG A 124 -9.70 -13.20 0.97
N LEU A 125 -10.54 -12.19 1.21
CA LEU A 125 -11.96 -12.22 0.82
C LEU A 125 -12.09 -12.25 -0.70
N HIS A 126 -11.36 -11.39 -1.39
CA HIS A 126 -11.31 -11.35 -2.85
C HIS A 126 -10.86 -12.70 -3.43
N ARG A 127 -9.74 -13.24 -2.94
CA ARG A 127 -9.25 -14.57 -3.36
C ARG A 127 -10.28 -15.66 -3.13
N ARG A 128 -10.91 -15.69 -1.96
CA ARG A 128 -11.90 -16.71 -1.61
C ARG A 128 -13.12 -16.65 -2.53
N ALA A 129 -13.60 -15.46 -2.85
CA ALA A 129 -14.75 -15.30 -3.74
C ALA A 129 -14.47 -15.77 -5.17
N HIS A 130 -13.21 -15.65 -5.62
CA HIS A 130 -12.75 -16.17 -6.90
C HIS A 130 -12.13 -17.57 -6.81
N ALA A 131 -12.30 -18.28 -5.69
CA ALA A 131 -11.75 -19.61 -5.44
C ALA A 131 -10.23 -19.75 -5.66
N LEU A 132 -9.45 -18.66 -5.54
CA LEU A 132 -8.00 -18.61 -5.76
C LEU A 132 -7.16 -19.22 -4.62
N ILE A 133 -7.70 -20.27 -4.01
CA ILE A 133 -7.09 -21.03 -2.90
C ILE A 133 -6.50 -22.36 -3.42
N SER A 134 -6.95 -22.82 -4.59
CA SER A 134 -6.41 -23.99 -5.29
C SER A 134 -5.71 -23.59 -6.59
N ASP A 135 -4.78 -24.43 -7.04
CA ASP A 135 -4.12 -24.31 -8.36
C ASP A 135 -5.00 -24.89 -9.50
N ASP A 136 -6.32 -24.81 -9.35
CA ASP A 136 -7.26 -25.33 -10.33
C ASP A 136 -7.21 -24.51 -11.62
N HIS A 137 -6.94 -25.19 -12.74
CA HIS A 137 -6.74 -24.52 -14.02
C HIS A 137 -7.99 -23.81 -14.54
N GLU A 138 -9.19 -24.37 -14.31
CA GLU A 138 -10.47 -23.78 -14.73
C GLU A 138 -10.78 -22.54 -13.90
N VAL A 139 -10.55 -22.60 -12.59
CA VAL A 139 -10.65 -21.43 -11.70
C VAL A 139 -9.71 -20.32 -12.16
N MET A 140 -8.45 -20.65 -12.44
CA MET A 140 -7.46 -19.67 -12.91
C MET A 140 -7.77 -19.12 -14.31
N ALA A 141 -8.38 -19.91 -15.20
CA ALA A 141 -8.85 -19.42 -16.50
C ALA A 141 -10.03 -18.45 -16.34
N THR A 142 -11.01 -18.80 -15.51
CA THR A 142 -12.18 -17.97 -15.20
C THR A 142 -11.76 -16.64 -14.57
N TYR A 143 -10.86 -16.68 -13.59
CA TYR A 143 -10.36 -15.46 -12.96
C TYR A 143 -9.55 -14.58 -13.91
N ARG A 144 -8.74 -15.18 -14.80
CA ARG A 144 -8.05 -14.42 -15.86
C ARG A 144 -9.03 -13.72 -16.80
N ALA A 145 -10.14 -14.38 -17.17
CA ALA A 145 -11.18 -13.77 -17.98
C ALA A 145 -11.87 -12.59 -17.24
N PHE A 146 -12.16 -12.75 -15.95
CA PHE A 146 -12.68 -11.67 -15.11
C PHE A 146 -11.72 -10.46 -15.07
N VAL A 147 -10.44 -10.69 -14.82
CA VAL A 147 -9.40 -9.64 -14.80
C VAL A 147 -9.31 -8.92 -16.14
N GLU A 148 -9.33 -9.68 -17.24
CA GLU A 148 -9.27 -9.12 -18.59
C GLU A 148 -10.50 -8.27 -18.92
N GLN A 149 -11.70 -8.72 -18.53
CA GLN A 149 -12.92 -7.94 -18.68
C GLN A 149 -12.84 -6.64 -17.88
N ARG A 150 -12.35 -6.67 -16.64
CA ARG A 150 -12.20 -5.48 -15.79
C ARG A 150 -11.18 -4.50 -16.35
N ARG A 151 -10.07 -4.98 -16.95
CA ARG A 151 -9.05 -4.11 -17.57
C ARG A 151 -9.59 -3.30 -18.74
N ARG A 152 -10.59 -3.81 -19.46
CA ARG A 152 -11.24 -3.07 -20.56
C ARG A 152 -12.07 -1.88 -20.09
N LEU A 153 -12.38 -1.82 -18.79
CA LEU A 153 -13.10 -0.72 -18.17
C LEU A 153 -12.15 0.36 -17.62
N LEU A 154 -10.83 0.13 -17.63
CA LEU A 154 -9.86 1.13 -17.19
C LEU A 154 -9.69 2.21 -18.24
N ASP A 155 -9.48 3.43 -17.76
CA ASP A 155 -9.11 4.55 -18.61
C ASP A 155 -7.76 4.29 -19.27
N GLN A 156 -7.70 4.50 -20.59
CA GLN A 156 -6.47 4.37 -21.35
C GLN A 156 -5.81 5.74 -21.43
N LEU A 157 -5.12 6.11 -20.36
CA LEU A 157 -4.24 7.28 -20.39
C LEU A 157 -3.11 7.03 -21.40
N SER A 158 -2.71 8.10 -22.09
CA SER A 158 -1.53 8.07 -22.95
C SER A 158 -0.28 7.87 -22.11
N VAL A 159 0.73 7.21 -22.67
CA VAL A 159 2.05 7.11 -22.03
C VAL A 159 2.59 8.53 -21.86
N PRO A 160 3.00 8.96 -20.65
CA PRO A 160 3.63 10.25 -20.45
C PRO A 160 4.94 10.37 -21.25
N ASP A 161 5.34 11.60 -21.55
CA ASP A 161 6.65 11.86 -22.15
C ASP A 161 7.77 11.54 -21.13
N GLU A 162 8.97 11.22 -21.61
CA GLU A 162 10.12 10.90 -20.76
C GLU A 162 10.55 12.07 -19.87
N TYR A 163 10.17 13.30 -20.23
CA TYR A 163 10.45 14.52 -19.47
C TYR A 163 9.33 14.94 -18.51
N GLU A 164 8.21 14.21 -18.47
CA GLU A 164 7.12 14.53 -17.54
C GLU A 164 7.49 14.21 -16.09
N ASP A 165 6.81 14.87 -15.17
CA ASP A 165 7.09 14.75 -13.75
C ASP A 165 6.67 13.38 -13.17
N GLU A 166 7.19 13.07 -11.98
CA GLU A 166 6.89 11.81 -11.28
C GLU A 166 5.39 11.61 -11.04
N LYS A 167 4.60 12.69 -10.89
CA LYS A 167 3.16 12.60 -10.63
C LYS A 167 2.41 12.15 -11.88
N GLU A 168 2.80 12.61 -13.05
CA GLU A 168 2.23 12.14 -14.31
C GLU A 168 2.51 10.67 -14.55
N TRP A 169 3.76 10.24 -14.28
CA TRP A 169 4.13 8.83 -14.34
C TRP A 169 3.35 7.98 -13.33
N ASP A 170 3.25 8.42 -12.07
CA ASP A 170 2.47 7.75 -11.03
C ASP A 170 0.98 7.64 -11.41
N SER A 171 0.40 8.71 -11.98
CA SER A 171 -1.00 8.72 -12.46
C SER A 171 -1.20 7.71 -13.59
N TYR A 172 -0.29 7.70 -14.57
CA TYR A 172 -0.31 6.73 -15.65
C TYR A 172 -0.18 5.29 -15.15
N GLU A 173 0.76 4.98 -14.24
CA GLU A 173 0.91 3.65 -13.68
C GLU A 173 -0.34 3.22 -12.89
N SER A 174 -0.84 4.11 -12.03
CA SER A 174 -2.03 3.92 -11.22
C SER A 174 -3.30 3.65 -12.04
N SER A 175 -3.48 4.34 -13.18
CA SER A 175 -4.64 4.19 -14.06
C SER A 175 -4.77 2.79 -14.68
N ARG A 176 -3.65 2.07 -14.77
CA ARG A 176 -3.57 0.74 -15.41
C ARG A 176 -3.82 -0.41 -14.43
N LEU A 177 -4.04 -0.10 -13.16
CA LEU A 177 -4.18 -1.09 -12.10
C LEU A 177 -5.64 -1.22 -11.66
N LEU A 178 -6.09 -2.47 -11.53
CA LEU A 178 -7.46 -2.76 -11.12
C LEU A 178 -7.67 -2.50 -9.63
N ARG A 179 -8.65 -1.69 -9.29
CA ARG A 179 -9.18 -1.53 -7.93
C ARG A 179 -10.50 -2.28 -7.79
N LEU A 180 -10.77 -2.76 -6.58
CA LEU A 180 -12.09 -3.25 -6.19
C LEU A 180 -13.16 -2.18 -6.46
N LEU A 181 -14.30 -2.59 -7.01
CA LEU A 181 -15.46 -1.74 -7.26
C LEU A 181 -16.60 -2.07 -6.30
N PRO A 182 -17.62 -1.17 -6.17
CA PRO A 182 -18.86 -1.50 -5.48
C PRO A 182 -19.45 -2.84 -5.95
N GLY A 183 -19.69 -3.73 -4.98
CA GLY A 183 -20.15 -5.10 -5.23
C GLY A 183 -19.04 -6.16 -5.22
N ASP A 184 -17.77 -5.75 -5.37
CA ASP A 184 -16.65 -6.69 -5.26
C ASP A 184 -16.45 -7.15 -3.80
N PRO A 185 -16.18 -8.44 -3.57
CA PRO A 185 -15.87 -8.96 -2.25
C PRO A 185 -14.65 -8.27 -1.62
N GLY A 186 -14.88 -7.60 -0.49
CA GLY A 186 -13.84 -6.85 0.22
C GLY A 186 -13.84 -5.35 -0.07
N TYR A 187 -14.59 -4.85 -1.06
CA TYR A 187 -14.64 -3.42 -1.39
C TYR A 187 -15.03 -2.56 -0.17
N ILE A 188 -16.17 -2.86 0.46
CA ILE A 188 -16.66 -2.12 1.63
C ILE A 188 -15.63 -2.15 2.77
N LEU A 189 -15.01 -3.31 3.02
CA LEU A 189 -14.00 -3.45 4.07
C LEU A 189 -12.79 -2.55 3.81
N TRP A 190 -12.31 -2.51 2.56
CA TRP A 190 -11.18 -1.68 2.19
C TRP A 190 -11.49 -0.18 2.31
N MET A 191 -12.63 0.26 1.78
CA MET A 191 -13.04 1.67 1.85
C MET A 191 -13.26 2.13 3.30
N VAL A 192 -13.88 1.31 4.14
CA VAL A 192 -14.02 1.60 5.57
C VAL A 192 -12.65 1.67 6.25
N ALA A 193 -11.73 0.77 5.92
CA ALA A 193 -10.38 0.78 6.51
C ALA A 193 -9.60 2.05 6.14
N LEU A 194 -9.69 2.51 4.88
CA LEU A 194 -9.09 3.77 4.44
C LEU A 194 -9.63 4.97 5.22
N ARG A 195 -10.95 5.06 5.39
CA ARG A 195 -11.57 6.15 6.18
C ARG A 195 -11.16 6.11 7.65
N VAL A 196 -11.21 4.93 8.26
CA VAL A 196 -10.83 4.76 9.66
C VAL A 196 -9.36 5.11 9.86
N PHE A 197 -8.49 4.71 8.93
CA PHE A 197 -7.09 5.08 8.95
C PHE A 197 -6.92 6.60 8.85
N ARG A 198 -7.50 7.25 7.83
CA ARG A 198 -7.40 8.71 7.64
C ARG A 198 -7.86 9.49 8.87
N ARG A 199 -9.02 9.13 9.43
CA ARG A 199 -9.54 9.73 10.67
C ARG A 199 -8.63 9.51 11.87
N ALA A 200 -8.05 8.32 12.02
CA ALA A 200 -7.13 8.05 13.12
C ALA A 200 -5.86 8.92 13.05
N ILE A 201 -5.38 9.23 11.85
CA ILE A 201 -4.25 10.16 11.67
C ILE A 201 -4.67 11.60 11.97
N GLU A 202 -5.81 12.03 11.46
CA GLU A 202 -6.40 13.34 11.77
C GLU A 202 -6.56 13.55 13.28
N ASP A 203 -7.14 12.57 13.98
CA ASP A 203 -7.27 12.59 15.43
C ASP A 203 -5.90 12.63 16.13
N ALA A 204 -4.89 11.91 15.64
CA ALA A 204 -3.55 11.92 16.22
C ALA A 204 -2.89 13.30 16.12
N ILE A 205 -3.02 13.95 14.97
CA ILE A 205 -2.51 15.30 14.72
C ILE A 205 -3.27 16.31 15.59
N ASN A 206 -4.60 16.30 15.55
CA ASN A 206 -5.43 17.24 16.31
C ASN A 206 -5.16 17.15 17.82
N ASN A 207 -5.06 15.93 18.36
CA ASN A 207 -4.74 15.74 19.77
C ASN A 207 -3.35 16.28 20.14
N HIS A 208 -2.36 16.21 19.24
CA HIS A 208 -1.05 16.78 19.49
C HIS A 208 -1.08 18.31 19.48
N VAL A 209 -1.75 18.92 18.51
CA VAL A 209 -1.81 20.38 18.38
C VAL A 209 -2.56 21.01 19.55
N VAL A 210 -3.67 20.40 20.00
CA VAL A 210 -4.39 20.83 21.21
C VAL A 210 -3.47 20.82 22.43
N LEU A 211 -2.58 19.85 22.56
CA LEU A 211 -1.60 19.78 23.66
C LEU A 211 -0.54 20.88 23.57
N LEU A 212 -0.21 21.38 22.37
CA LEU A 212 0.71 22.50 22.18
C LEU A 212 0.06 23.87 22.44
N GLY A 213 -1.26 23.93 22.64
CA GLY A 213 -1.99 25.18 22.86
C GLY A 213 -1.99 26.10 21.64
N LEU A 214 -1.78 25.57 20.44
CA LEU A 214 -1.88 26.32 19.19
C LEU A 214 -3.35 26.65 18.91
N ASP A 215 -3.58 27.76 18.21
CA ASP A 215 -4.93 28.19 17.83
C ASP A 215 -5.60 27.24 16.81
N GLU A 216 -6.93 27.32 16.71
CA GLU A 216 -7.72 26.49 15.78
C GLU A 216 -7.31 26.67 14.32
N ALA A 217 -6.79 27.83 13.93
CA ALA A 217 -6.36 28.08 12.55
C ALA A 217 -5.10 27.29 12.20
N LYS A 218 -4.12 27.22 13.12
CA LYS A 218 -2.91 26.39 12.96
C LYS A 218 -3.21 24.90 13.03
N ILE A 219 -4.21 24.49 13.81
CA ILE A 219 -4.72 23.09 13.81
C ILE A 219 -5.18 22.72 12.40
N CYS A 220 -6.06 23.54 11.81
CA CYS A 220 -6.58 23.30 10.47
C CYS A 220 -5.46 23.32 9.42
N GLU A 221 -4.56 24.30 9.45
CA GLU A 221 -3.48 24.41 8.46
C GLU A 221 -2.54 23.18 8.45
N MET A 222 -2.14 22.69 9.62
CA MET A 222 -1.24 21.53 9.71
C MET A 222 -1.94 20.22 9.34
N GLY A 223 -3.20 20.04 9.77
CA GLY A 223 -4.04 18.92 9.38
C GLY A 223 -4.28 18.89 7.86
N ASP A 224 -4.67 20.03 7.29
CA ASP A 224 -4.94 20.18 5.84
C ASP A 224 -3.68 19.96 5.01
N ARG A 225 -2.51 20.44 5.47
CA ARG A 225 -1.24 20.20 4.79
C ARG A 225 -0.90 18.71 4.73
N ILE A 226 -1.03 17.99 5.84
CA ILE A 226 -0.62 16.58 5.93
C ILE A 226 -1.65 15.66 5.27
N LEU A 227 -2.94 15.89 5.53
CA LEU A 227 -4.04 15.11 4.97
C LEU A 227 -4.33 15.48 3.52
N GLY A 228 -3.96 16.67 3.07
CA GLY A 228 -3.98 17.07 1.66
C GLY A 228 -2.95 16.35 0.82
N LEU A 229 -1.89 15.81 1.44
CA LEU A 229 -0.91 14.91 0.81
C LEU A 229 -1.29 13.43 0.93
N PHE A 230 -2.45 13.10 1.53
CA PHE A 230 -2.88 11.72 1.65
C PHE A 230 -3.10 11.12 0.25
N PRO A 231 -2.44 9.99 -0.09
CA PRO A 231 -2.26 9.61 -1.50
C PRO A 231 -3.46 8.88 -2.12
N VAL A 232 -4.57 8.71 -1.39
CA VAL A 232 -5.70 7.89 -1.83
C VAL A 232 -7.01 8.60 -1.55
N GLU A 233 -7.90 8.63 -2.53
CA GLU A 233 -9.25 9.14 -2.34
C GLU A 233 -10.08 8.19 -1.47
N CYS A 234 -10.69 8.74 -0.43
CA CYS A 234 -11.68 8.04 0.38
C CYS A 234 -13.08 8.37 -0.19
N GLU A 235 -13.58 7.56 -1.13
CA GLU A 235 -14.95 7.71 -1.66
C GLU A 235 -15.98 7.67 -0.53
N GLU A 236 -17.20 8.17 -0.76
CA GLU A 236 -18.38 7.94 0.09
C GLU A 236 -19.00 6.55 -0.23
N VAL A 237 -19.51 5.86 0.78
CA VAL A 237 -19.95 4.44 0.81
C VAL A 237 -21.12 4.41 1.74
#